data_AF-A0A7S0J2A0-F1
#
_entry.id   AF-A0A7S0J2A0-F1
#
_cell.length_a   1.000
_cell.length_b   1.000
_cell.length_c   1.000
_cell.angle_alpha   90.00
_cell.angle_beta   90.00
_cell.angle_gamma   90.00
#
_symmetry.space_group_name_H-M   'P 1'
#
loop_
_entity.id
_entity.type
_entity.pdbx_description
1 polymer ?
#
loop_
_entity_poly.entity_id
_entity_poly.type
_entity_poly.pdbx_seq_one_letter_code
_entity_poly.pdbx_strand_id
1 'polypeptide(L)'
;MSEPHKLAACMPPADLGLCANVLISPEPRTREAILQAMMACCKPGATLLLLVPAMRSIVLTRSLHTRWVAERRRQKLKPSPLEMQEARNSAEEKRGIFSLDGVRTKHYTVSEMHDLIKRAGLELVEYKRVEYGWETEFD
;
A
#
# COMPACT_ATOMS: atom_id res chain seq x y z
N MET A 1 -32.07 -14.48 25.93
CA MET A 1 -30.95 -15.43 26.05
C MET A 1 -30.49 -15.75 24.64
N SER A 2 -29.50 -15.03 24.13
CA SER A 2 -28.95 -15.28 22.79
C SER A 2 -27.73 -16.19 22.93
N GLU A 3 -27.71 -17.28 22.18
CA GLU A 3 -26.59 -18.21 22.13
C GLU A 3 -25.29 -17.51 21.69
N PRO A 4 -24.14 -17.84 22.29
CA PRO A 4 -22.87 -17.35 21.79
C PRO A 4 -22.57 -18.06 20.46
N HIS A 5 -22.39 -17.28 19.39
CA HIS A 5 -21.87 -17.77 18.12
C HIS A 5 -20.50 -18.43 18.33
N LYS A 6 -20.48 -19.75 18.45
CA LYS A 6 -19.27 -20.57 18.36
C LYS A 6 -18.76 -20.54 16.92
N LEU A 7 -17.91 -19.56 16.62
CA LEU A 7 -17.01 -19.61 15.47
C LEU A 7 -15.59 -19.39 15.96
N ALA A 8 -15.10 -20.34 16.75
CA ALA A 8 -13.67 -20.62 16.87
C ALA A 8 -13.41 -21.98 16.24
N ALA A 9 -13.76 -22.12 14.95
CA ALA A 9 -13.12 -23.15 14.14
C ALA A 9 -11.65 -22.71 14.04
N CYS A 10 -10.76 -23.44 14.71
CA CYS A 10 -9.33 -23.28 14.52
C CYS A 10 -9.06 -23.57 13.05
N MET A 11 -8.89 -22.53 12.23
CA MET A 11 -8.64 -22.74 10.81
C MET A 11 -7.32 -23.48 10.67
N PRO A 12 -7.25 -24.53 9.84
CA PRO A 12 -5.99 -25.20 9.59
C PRO A 12 -5.00 -24.18 9.03
N PRO A 13 -3.71 -24.26 9.39
CA PRO A 13 -2.68 -23.39 8.82
C PRO A 13 -2.70 -23.44 7.29
N ALA A 14 -2.56 -22.29 6.64
CA ALA A 14 -2.66 -22.15 5.20
C ALA A 14 -1.34 -22.46 4.49
N ASP A 15 -1.41 -23.00 3.27
CA ASP A 15 -0.27 -23.20 2.36
C ASP A 15 0.06 -21.91 1.56
N LEU A 16 -0.90 -20.98 1.47
CA LEU A 16 -0.79 -19.70 0.78
C LEU A 16 -1.45 -18.60 1.59
N GLY A 17 -0.74 -17.50 1.83
CA GLY A 17 -1.30 -16.26 2.40
C GLY A 17 -1.31 -15.14 1.37
N LEU A 18 -2.45 -14.45 1.22
CA LEU A 18 -2.59 -13.27 0.37
C LEU A 18 -2.78 -12.01 1.23
N CYS A 19 -1.86 -11.07 1.12
CA CYS A 19 -1.95 -9.76 1.77
C CYS A 19 -1.95 -8.67 0.69
N ALA A 20 -3.14 -8.27 0.26
CA ALA A 20 -3.32 -7.32 -0.84
C ALA A 20 -3.82 -5.97 -0.34
N ASN A 21 -2.97 -4.95 -0.47
CA ASN A 21 -3.25 -3.58 -0.02
C ASN A 21 -3.64 -3.48 1.46
N VAL A 22 -3.15 -4.39 2.31
CA VAL A 22 -3.39 -4.36 3.76
C VAL A 22 -2.17 -3.87 4.52
N LEU A 23 -0.96 -4.21 4.06
CA LEU A 23 0.31 -3.78 4.66
C LEU A 23 0.61 -2.28 4.40
N ILE A 24 -0.40 -1.42 4.43
CA ILE A 24 -0.36 -0.04 3.98
C ILE A 24 -0.62 0.97 5.10
N SER A 25 -0.83 0.51 6.34
CA SER A 25 -0.98 1.41 7.50
C SER A 25 0.25 2.32 7.63
N PRO A 26 0.08 3.60 7.97
CA PRO A 26 1.20 4.52 8.18
C PRO A 26 2.01 4.18 9.44
N GLU A 27 1.44 3.46 10.40
CA GLU A 27 2.08 3.05 11.65
C GLU A 27 2.95 1.78 11.48
N PRO A 28 4.26 1.84 11.77
CA PRO A 28 5.15 0.67 11.66
C PRO A 28 4.69 -0.55 12.49
N ARG A 29 4.22 -0.31 13.72
CA ARG A 29 3.76 -1.37 14.63
C ARG A 29 2.56 -2.12 14.07
N THR A 30 1.62 -1.42 13.44
CA THR A 30 0.44 -2.04 12.81
C THR A 30 0.87 -2.92 11.65
N ARG A 31 1.80 -2.45 10.81
CA ARG A 31 2.31 -3.25 9.69
C ARG A 31 3.05 -4.50 10.15
N GLU A 32 3.85 -4.38 11.22
CA GLU A 32 4.51 -5.53 11.84
C GLU A 32 3.48 -6.54 12.38
N ALA A 33 2.46 -6.06 13.10
CA ALA A 33 1.39 -6.91 13.61
C ALA A 33 0.62 -7.63 12.48
N ILE A 34 0.32 -6.94 11.38
CA ILE A 34 -0.31 -7.53 10.18
C ILE A 34 0.55 -8.68 9.65
N LEU A 35 1.85 -8.44 9.46
CA LEU A 35 2.75 -9.45 8.92
C LEU A 35 2.89 -10.66 9.86
N GLN A 36 3.03 -10.42 11.17
CA GLN A 36 3.10 -11.49 12.16
C GLN A 36 1.82 -12.32 12.21
N ALA A 37 0.64 -11.67 12.17
CA ALA A 37 -0.64 -12.37 12.13
C ALA A 37 -0.77 -13.24 10.88
N MET A 38 -0.34 -12.74 9.71
CA MET A 38 -0.31 -13.50 8.46
C MET A 38 0.59 -14.74 8.57
N MET A 39 1.82 -14.57 9.07
CA MET A 39 2.77 -15.66 9.23
C MET A 39 2.27 -16.72 10.22
N ALA A 40 1.63 -16.30 11.32
CA ALA A 40 1.07 -17.22 12.32
C ALA A 40 -0.07 -18.11 11.76
N CYS A 41 -0.74 -17.65 10.70
CA CYS A 41 -1.80 -18.41 10.02
C CYS A 41 -1.26 -19.35 8.93
N CYS A 42 0.04 -19.34 8.65
CA CYS A 42 0.65 -20.08 7.56
C CYS A 42 1.50 -21.26 8.07
N LYS A 43 1.59 -22.33 7.27
CA LYS A 43 2.52 -23.44 7.54
C LYS A 43 3.96 -23.00 7.34
N PRO A 44 4.95 -23.67 7.99
CA PRO A 44 6.35 -23.55 7.59
C PRO A 44 6.51 -23.89 6.10
N GLY A 45 7.19 -23.04 5.35
CA GLY A 45 7.37 -23.21 3.90
C GLY A 45 6.17 -22.78 3.04
N ALA A 46 5.10 -22.25 3.64
CA ALA A 46 4.00 -21.65 2.90
C ALA A 46 4.46 -20.43 2.08
N THR A 47 3.72 -20.13 1.02
CA THR A 47 3.98 -18.95 0.18
C THR A 47 3.17 -17.75 0.68
N LEU A 48 3.80 -16.57 0.73
CA LEU A 48 3.10 -15.31 0.98
C LEU A 48 3.13 -14.44 -0.28
N LEU A 49 1.94 -14.05 -0.75
CA LEU A 49 1.78 -13.07 -1.81
C LEU A 49 1.46 -11.71 -1.19
N LEU A 50 2.39 -10.77 -1.33
CA LEU A 50 2.24 -9.40 -0.85
C LEU A 50 1.99 -8.47 -2.04
N LEU A 51 0.81 -7.85 -2.10
CA LEU A 51 0.52 -6.76 -3.02
C LEU A 51 0.50 -5.46 -2.22
N VAL A 52 1.43 -4.56 -2.54
CA VAL A 52 1.61 -3.28 -1.85
C VAL A 52 1.75 -2.13 -2.85
N PRO A 53 1.32 -0.92 -2.49
CA PRO A 53 1.46 0.24 -3.36
C PRO A 53 2.93 0.68 -3.46
N ALA A 54 3.36 0.99 -4.68
CA ALA A 54 4.75 1.37 -4.96
C ALA A 54 4.97 2.87 -4.80
N MET A 55 6.04 3.25 -4.09
CA MET A 55 6.43 4.64 -3.89
C MET A 55 6.73 5.35 -5.21
N ARG A 56 7.29 4.64 -6.19
CA ARG A 56 7.55 5.21 -7.52
C ARG A 56 6.27 5.61 -8.25
N SER A 57 5.19 4.83 -8.09
CA SER A 57 3.91 5.12 -8.75
C SER A 57 3.33 6.43 -8.23
N ILE A 58 3.21 6.59 -6.90
CA ILE A 58 2.63 7.82 -6.33
C ILE A 58 3.47 9.08 -6.62
N VAL A 59 4.81 8.96 -6.63
CA VAL A 59 5.70 10.07 -7.00
C VAL A 59 5.48 10.49 -8.45
N LEU A 60 5.31 9.52 -9.36
CA LEU A 60 5.02 9.78 -10.76
C LEU A 60 3.64 10.45 -10.92
N THR A 61 2.59 9.87 -10.35
CA THR A 61 1.22 10.41 -10.43
C THR A 61 1.17 11.86 -9.92
N ARG A 62 1.80 12.15 -8.77
CA ARG A 62 1.87 13.52 -8.23
C ARG A 62 2.62 14.48 -9.14
N SER A 63 3.70 14.02 -9.77
CA SER A 63 4.48 14.84 -10.70
C SER A 63 3.68 15.18 -11.97
N LEU A 64 2.95 14.20 -12.50
CA LEU A 64 2.07 14.38 -13.66
C LEU A 64 0.90 15.30 -13.32
N HIS A 65 0.25 15.10 -12.17
CA HIS A 65 -0.80 15.98 -11.67
C HIS A 65 -0.32 17.44 -11.58
N THR A 66 0.85 17.66 -10.98
CA THR A 66 1.43 19.01 -10.85
C THR A 66 1.64 19.66 -12.23
N ARG A 67 2.13 18.90 -13.20
CA ARG A 67 2.30 19.37 -14.59
C ARG A 67 0.98 19.70 -15.25
N TRP A 68 -0.02 18.83 -15.10
CA TRP A 68 -1.36 19.02 -15.65
C TRP A 68 -2.04 20.28 -15.10
N VAL A 69 -1.98 20.51 -13.77
CA VAL A 69 -2.50 21.74 -13.14
C VAL A 69 -1.76 22.98 -13.66
N ALA A 70 -0.44 22.92 -13.78
CA ALA A 70 0.34 24.05 -14.30
C ALA A 70 -0.05 24.41 -15.74
N GLU A 71 -0.30 23.41 -16.58
CA GLU A 71 -0.73 23.61 -17.96
C GLU A 71 -2.14 24.21 -18.04
N ARG A 72 -3.10 23.72 -17.25
CA ARG A 72 -4.44 24.32 -17.16
C ARG A 72 -4.41 25.79 -16.75
N ARG A 73 -3.57 26.13 -15.76
CA ARG A 73 -3.38 27.51 -15.31
C ARG A 73 -2.78 28.40 -16.39
N ARG A 74 -1.83 27.91 -17.19
CA ARG A 74 -1.29 28.64 -18.35
C ARG A 74 -2.36 28.92 -19.39
N GLN A 75 -3.27 27.98 -19.59
CA GLN A 75 -4.42 28.10 -20.50
C GLN A 75 -5.59 28.92 -19.90
N LYS A 76 -5.44 29.46 -18.68
CA LYS A 76 -6.47 30.23 -17.95
C LYS A 76 -7.79 29.49 -17.81
N LEU A 77 -7.75 28.16 -17.72
CA LEU A 77 -8.94 27.35 -17.46
C LEU A 77 -9.43 27.57 -16.02
N LYS A 78 -10.73 27.40 -15.80
CA LYS A 78 -11.29 27.45 -14.44
C LYS A 78 -10.68 26.32 -13.59
N PRO A 79 -10.37 26.59 -12.30
CA PRO A 79 -9.90 25.56 -11.40
C PRO A 79 -10.90 24.40 -11.32
N SER A 80 -10.42 23.17 -11.53
CA SER A 80 -11.19 21.95 -11.25
C SER A 80 -11.04 21.54 -9.78
N PRO A 81 -12.03 20.89 -9.14
CA PRO A 81 -11.85 20.24 -7.84
C PRO A 81 -10.66 19.28 -7.81
N LEU A 82 -10.37 18.63 -8.95
CA LEU A 82 -9.20 17.75 -9.11
C LEU A 82 -7.88 18.50 -8.96
N GLU A 83 -7.82 19.82 -9.17
CA GLU A 83 -6.58 20.60 -8.98
C GLU A 83 -6.20 20.76 -7.50
N MET A 84 -7.09 20.40 -6.57
CA MET A 84 -6.81 20.44 -5.14
C MET A 84 -5.85 19.30 -4.77
N GLN A 85 -4.56 19.62 -4.67
CA GLN A 85 -3.60 18.72 -4.05
C GLN A 85 -3.73 18.76 -2.53
N GLU A 86 -3.62 17.59 -1.94
CA GLU A 86 -3.49 17.46 -0.50
C GLU A 86 -2.20 18.11 0.01
N ALA A 87 -2.26 18.56 1.26
CA ALA A 87 -1.10 19.13 1.93
C ALA A 87 0.04 18.10 1.98
N ARG A 88 1.21 18.50 1.48
CA ARG A 88 2.41 17.66 1.48
C ARG A 88 3.06 17.67 2.85
N ASN A 89 3.52 16.49 3.27
CA ASN A 89 4.31 16.34 4.48
C ASN A 89 5.66 15.71 4.11
N SER A 90 6.69 16.55 3.93
CA SER A 90 8.00 16.12 3.43
C SER A 90 8.67 15.07 4.32
N ALA A 91 8.45 15.12 5.64
CA ALA A 91 8.99 14.12 6.58
C ALA A 91 8.30 12.76 6.41
N GLU A 92 6.99 12.75 6.16
CA GLU A 92 6.22 11.53 5.89
C GLU A 92 6.51 10.95 4.51
N GLU A 93 6.55 11.79 3.49
CA GLU A 93 6.84 11.36 2.11
C GLU A 93 8.22 10.71 1.99
N LYS A 94 9.23 11.22 2.72
CA LYS A 94 10.56 10.57 2.83
C LYS A 94 10.50 9.17 3.42
N ARG A 95 9.52 8.90 4.28
CA ARG A 95 9.24 7.58 4.87
C ARG A 95 8.26 6.77 4.02
N GLY A 96 7.93 7.24 2.82
CA GLY A 96 6.97 6.60 1.92
C GLY A 96 5.52 6.69 2.42
N ILE A 97 5.19 7.59 3.33
CA ILE A 97 3.81 7.81 3.77
C ILE A 97 3.24 8.97 2.96
N PHE A 98 2.17 8.70 2.22
CA PHE A 98 1.48 9.66 1.38
C PHE A 98 0.02 9.72 1.77
N SER A 99 -0.54 10.93 1.83
CA SER A 99 -1.98 11.11 1.89
C SER A 99 -2.55 10.96 0.47
N LEU A 100 -3.68 10.26 0.39
CA LEU A 100 -4.55 10.10 -0.76
C LEU A 100 -6.00 10.19 -0.25
N ASP A 101 -6.79 11.15 -0.73
CA ASP A 101 -8.18 11.39 -0.32
C ASP A 101 -8.41 11.41 1.21
N GLY A 102 -7.50 12.03 1.94
CA GLY A 102 -7.48 12.20 3.39
C GLY A 102 -6.88 11.00 4.14
N VAL A 103 -6.52 9.93 3.43
CA VAL A 103 -6.04 8.68 4.01
C VAL A 103 -4.53 8.56 3.89
N ARG A 104 -3.85 8.61 5.03
CA ARG A 104 -2.39 8.37 5.13
C ARG A 104 -2.08 6.91 4.84
N THR A 105 -1.31 6.67 3.80
CA THR A 105 -1.05 5.33 3.26
C THR A 105 0.44 5.11 3.01
N LYS A 106 0.96 3.98 3.49
CA LYS A 106 2.34 3.55 3.28
C LYS A 106 2.52 2.99 1.88
N HIS A 107 3.48 3.57 1.16
CA HIS A 107 4.00 3.16 -0.12
C HIS A 107 5.45 2.70 0.03
N TYR A 108 5.82 1.71 -0.76
CA TYR A 108 7.07 0.99 -0.59
C TYR A 108 8.06 1.21 -1.73
N THR A 109 9.33 1.27 -1.38
CA THR A 109 10.41 1.02 -2.34
C THR A 109 10.69 -0.48 -2.42
N VAL A 110 11.30 -0.93 -3.51
CA VAL A 110 11.71 -2.34 -3.66
C VAL A 110 12.71 -2.72 -2.57
N SER A 111 13.68 -1.84 -2.29
CA SER A 111 14.68 -2.06 -1.24
C SER A 111 14.04 -2.21 0.15
N GLU A 112 13.06 -1.36 0.48
CA GLU A 112 12.36 -1.44 1.76
C GLU A 112 11.56 -2.74 1.89
N MET A 113 10.91 -3.21 0.81
CA MET A 113 10.22 -4.51 0.82
C MET A 113 11.21 -5.65 1.01
N HIS A 114 12.34 -5.62 0.32
CA HIS A 114 13.36 -6.65 0.47
C HIS A 114 13.89 -6.71 1.91
N ASP A 115 14.16 -5.55 2.53
CA ASP A 115 14.57 -5.49 3.93
C ASP A 115 13.48 -5.98 4.89
N LEU A 116 12.21 -5.64 4.62
CA LEU A 116 11.08 -6.10 5.42
C LEU A 116 10.93 -7.63 5.36
N ILE A 117 10.97 -8.21 4.16
CA ILE A 117 10.89 -9.65 3.93
C ILE A 117 12.04 -10.36 4.66
N LYS A 118 13.27 -9.87 4.49
CA LYS A 118 14.46 -10.42 5.15
C LYS A 118 14.36 -10.36 6.68
N ARG A 119 13.94 -9.21 7.25
CA ARG A 119 13.76 -9.06 8.71
C ARG A 119 12.66 -9.95 9.27
N ALA A 120 11.65 -10.27 8.48
CA ALA A 120 10.59 -11.19 8.86
C ALA A 120 11.00 -12.67 8.77
N GLY A 121 12.23 -12.97 8.34
CA GLY A 121 12.70 -14.35 8.17
C GLY A 121 12.11 -15.05 6.94
N LEU A 122 11.57 -14.28 5.98
CA LEU A 122 11.02 -14.77 4.73
C LEU A 122 12.08 -14.72 3.62
N GLU A 123 11.91 -15.57 2.62
CA GLU A 123 12.70 -15.56 1.39
C GLU A 123 11.90 -14.89 0.26
N LEU A 124 12.54 -13.97 -0.47
CA LEU A 124 11.94 -13.36 -1.65
C LEU A 124 12.07 -14.31 -2.85
N VAL A 125 10.99 -15.00 -3.19
CA VAL A 125 10.94 -15.94 -4.33
C VAL A 125 10.76 -15.18 -5.66
N GLU A 126 9.84 -14.22 -5.71
CA GLU A 126 9.55 -13.45 -6.91
C GLU A 126 9.13 -12.02 -6.59
N TYR A 127 9.53 -11.08 -7.45
CA TYR A 127 9.06 -9.70 -7.44
C TYR A 127 8.55 -9.33 -8.83
N LYS A 128 7.31 -8.85 -8.89
CA LYS A 128 6.69 -8.33 -10.12
C LYS A 128 6.04 -6.98 -9.83
N ARG A 129 6.18 -6.05 -10.76
CA ARG A 129 5.41 -4.80 -10.75
C ARG A 129 4.07 -5.05 -11.45
N VAL A 130 2.99 -4.70 -10.79
CA VAL A 130 1.67 -4.63 -11.41
C VAL A 130 1.51 -3.26 -12.05
N GLU A 131 1.14 -3.23 -13.32
CA GLU A 131 0.81 -2.01 -14.04
C GLU A 131 -0.71 -1.91 -14.18
N TYR A 132 -1.24 -0.72 -13.86
CA TYR A 132 -2.64 -0.38 -14.06
C TYR A 132 -2.71 0.66 -15.17
N GLY A 133 -3.78 0.62 -15.97
CA GLY A 133 -4.04 1.68 -16.94
C GLY A 133 -4.39 3.01 -16.25
N TRP A 134 -4.21 4.11 -16.96
CA TRP A 134 -4.38 5.46 -16.42
C TRP A 134 -5.84 5.82 -16.11
N GLU A 135 -6.79 5.06 -16.68
CA GLU A 135 -8.23 5.20 -16.46
C GLU A 135 -8.66 5.05 -14.99
N THR A 136 -7.81 4.48 -14.12
CA THR A 136 -8.11 4.38 -12.68
C THR A 136 -7.72 5.62 -11.88
N GLU A 137 -6.93 6.53 -12.46
CA GLU A 137 -6.35 7.70 -11.77
C GLU A 137 -6.85 9.04 -12.35
N PHE A 138 -7.32 9.04 -13.60
CA PHE A 138 -7.81 10.22 -14.29
C PHE A 138 -9.09 9.86 -15.07
N ASP A 139 -10.24 10.36 -14.61
CA ASP A 139 -11.49 10.44 -15.40
C ASP A 139 -11.43 11.60 -16.42
#